data_AF-A0A2D0AG34-F1
#
_entry.id   AF-A0A2D0AG34-F1
#
_cell.length_a   1.000
_cell.length_b   1.000
_cell.length_c   1.000
_cell.angle_alpha   90.00
_cell.angle_beta   90.00
_cell.angle_gamma   90.00
#
_symmetry.space_group_name_H-M   'P 1'
#
loop_
_entity.id
_entity.type
_entity.pdbx_description
1 polymer ?
#
loop_
_entity_poly.entity_id
_entity_poly.type
_entity_poly.pdbx_seq_one_letter_code
_entity_poly.pdbx_strand_id
1 'polypeptide(L)'
;MEIVLEVPDKDVARVLELVRGIKRVKVKSPSKAPTAADLRLIESLREAGQELARIKRGEEVGQSWEELYAELKAEQEVEPGPSAAEGRNSQ
;
A
#
# COMPACT_ATOMS: atom_id res chain seq x y z
N MET A 1 15.02 46.21 10.58
CA MET A 1 14.77 45.01 11.40
C MET A 1 14.44 43.85 10.46
N GLU A 2 15.20 42.76 10.49
CA GLU A 2 14.96 41.57 9.65
C GLU A 2 14.23 40.52 10.51
N ILE A 3 12.98 40.21 10.18
CA ILE A 3 12.18 39.20 10.89
C ILE A 3 12.29 37.90 10.11
N VAL A 4 12.98 36.91 10.68
CA VAL A 4 13.03 35.55 10.14
C VAL A 4 11.94 34.75 10.85
N LEU A 5 10.93 34.33 10.09
CA LEU A 5 9.81 33.55 10.60
C LEU A 5 10.01 32.07 10.23
N GLU A 6 10.08 31.21 11.24
CA GLU A 6 10.11 29.76 11.04
C GLU A 6 8.67 29.25 10.96
N VAL A 7 8.34 28.54 9.88
CA VAL A 7 7.01 27.97 9.68
C VAL A 7 7.06 26.49 9.32
N PRO A 8 6.08 25.69 9.76
CA PRO A 8 6.08 24.24 9.58
C PRO A 8 5.64 23.81 8.17
N ASP A 9 5.08 24.71 7.37
CA ASP A 9 4.44 24.41 6.10
C ASP A 9 4.90 25.37 5.00
N LYS A 10 5.10 24.82 3.78
CA LYS A 10 5.50 25.57 2.59
C LYS A 10 4.40 26.50 2.10
N ASP A 11 3.14 26.11 2.26
CA ASP A 11 2.01 26.92 1.79
C ASP A 11 1.81 28.13 2.70
N VAL A 12 1.97 27.93 4.01
CA VAL A 12 1.97 29.02 5.00
C VAL A 12 3.13 29.98 4.75
N ALA A 13 4.32 29.46 4.41
CA ALA A 13 5.46 30.31 4.03
C ALA A 13 5.16 31.19 2.82
N ARG A 14 4.52 30.62 1.81
CA ARG A 14 4.16 31.32 0.59
C ARG A 14 3.12 32.41 0.83
N VAL A 15 2.13 32.15 1.67
CA VAL A 15 1.15 33.17 2.09
C VAL A 15 1.82 34.30 2.87
N LEU A 16 2.78 34.00 3.75
CA LEU A 16 3.48 35.01 4.54
C LEU A 16 4.44 35.87 3.71
N GLU A 17 5.07 35.28 2.70
CA GLU A 17 5.85 36.01 1.72
C GLU A 17 4.98 36.98 0.91
N LEU A 18 3.82 36.49 0.42
CA LEU A 18 2.90 37.26 -0.44
C LEU A 18 2.11 38.34 0.31
N VAL A 19 1.64 38.07 1.53
CA VAL A 19 0.73 38.96 2.27
C VAL A 19 1.49 39.92 3.19
N ARG A 20 2.61 39.49 3.78
CA ARG A 20 3.35 40.29 4.78
C ARG A 20 4.70 40.83 4.31
N GLY A 21 5.12 40.54 3.07
CA GLY A 21 6.39 41.03 2.52
C GLY A 21 7.62 40.45 3.23
N ILE A 22 7.47 39.31 3.92
CA ILE A 22 8.56 38.65 4.65
C ILE A 22 9.39 37.85 3.64
N LYS A 23 10.54 38.42 3.23
CA LYS A 23 11.41 37.87 2.16
C LYS A 23 12.20 36.61 2.51
N ARG A 24 12.30 36.27 3.81
CA ARG A 24 13.07 35.09 4.27
C ARG A 24 12.23 34.30 5.26
N VAL A 25 11.59 33.26 4.74
CA VAL A 25 10.83 32.28 5.51
C VAL A 25 11.59 30.96 5.52
N LYS A 26 11.94 30.45 6.70
CA LYS A 26 12.63 29.16 6.83
C LYS A 26 11.59 28.09 7.09
N VAL A 27 11.30 27.30 6.06
CA VAL A 27 10.40 26.15 6.19
C VAL A 27 11.15 25.02 6.86
N LYS A 28 10.85 24.79 8.14
CA LYS A 28 11.22 23.55 8.82
C LYS A 28 9.99 22.65 8.73
N SER A 29 9.84 21.97 7.60
CA SER A 29 8.86 20.88 7.51
C SER A 29 9.16 19.92 8.65
N PRO A 30 8.22 19.67 9.57
CA PRO A 30 8.43 18.66 10.58
C PRO A 30 8.64 17.36 9.81
N SER A 31 9.88 16.88 9.82
CA SER A 31 10.22 15.54 9.35
C SER A 31 9.49 14.60 10.29
N LYS A 32 8.22 14.32 10.01
CA LYS A 32 7.53 13.21 10.65
C LYS A 32 8.34 11.98 10.29
N ALA A 33 9.00 11.41 11.29
CA ALA A 33 9.63 10.11 11.12
C ALA A 33 8.55 9.18 10.54
N PRO A 34 8.84 8.45 9.45
CA PRO A 34 7.87 7.56 8.86
C PRO A 34 7.37 6.59 9.92
N THR A 35 6.05 6.47 10.02
CA THR A 35 5.43 5.53 10.94
C THR A 35 5.68 4.10 10.46
N ALA A 36 5.46 3.11 11.32
CA ALA A 36 5.54 1.70 10.91
C ALA A 36 4.57 1.36 9.77
N ALA A 37 3.41 2.03 9.71
CA ALA A 37 2.46 1.90 8.61
C ALA A 37 3.02 2.49 7.31
N ASP A 38 3.67 3.65 7.37
CA ASP A 38 4.32 4.27 6.21
C ASP A 38 5.45 3.39 5.67
N LEU A 39 6.24 2.77 6.55
CA LEU A 39 7.31 1.86 6.16
C LEU A 39 6.77 0.62 5.45
N ARG A 40 5.69 0.02 5.96
CA ARG A 40 5.01 -1.10 5.29
C ARG A 40 4.46 -0.71 3.93
N LEU A 41 3.84 0.47 3.83
CA LEU A 41 3.33 0.99 2.56
C LEU A 41 4.46 1.19 1.54
N ILE A 42 5.59 1.77 1.97
CA ILE A 42 6.77 1.96 1.11
C ILE A 42 7.31 0.61 0.63
N GLU A 43 7.35 -0.40 1.50
CA GLU A 43 7.78 -1.74 1.16
C GLU A 43 6.86 -2.39 0.11
N SER A 44 5.54 -2.35 0.32
CA SER A 44 4.56 -2.86 -0.66
C SER A 44 4.63 -2.12 -2.00
N LEU A 45 4.82 -0.79 -1.99
CA LEU A 45 5.00 -0.02 -3.23
C LEU A 45 6.28 -0.41 -3.96
N ARG A 46 7.35 -0.73 -3.23
CA ARG A 46 8.61 -1.18 -3.81
C ARG A 46 8.44 -2.54 -4.48
N GLU A 47 7.77 -3.48 -3.83
CA GLU A 47 7.48 -4.81 -4.37
C GLU A 47 6.65 -4.71 -5.66
N ALA A 48 5.55 -3.95 -5.62
CA ALA A 48 4.72 -3.72 -6.80
C ALA A 48 5.49 -3.06 -7.96
N GLY A 49 6.39 -2.12 -7.65
CA GLY A 49 7.25 -1.49 -8.64
C GLY A 49 8.25 -2.46 -9.30
N GLN A 50 8.82 -3.38 -8.51
CA GLN A 50 9.71 -4.42 -9.02
C GLN A 50 8.95 -5.41 -9.89
N GLU A 51 7.75 -5.80 -9.47
CA GLU A 51 6.88 -6.70 -10.21
C GLU A 51 6.47 -6.11 -11.56
N LEU A 52 6.04 -4.85 -11.58
CA LEU A 52 5.76 -4.13 -12.82
C LEU A 52 6.99 -4.05 -13.74
N ALA A 53 8.19 -3.89 -13.17
CA ALA A 53 9.42 -3.87 -13.95
C ALA A 53 9.73 -5.24 -14.58
N ARG A 54 9.42 -6.35 -13.89
CA ARG A 54 9.53 -7.72 -14.43
C ARG A 54 8.56 -7.93 -15.61
N ILE A 55 7.29 -7.56 -15.42
CA ILE A 55 6.26 -7.62 -16.48
C ILE A 55 6.70 -6.81 -17.71
N LYS A 56 7.23 -5.59 -17.51
CA LYS A 56 7.74 -4.75 -18.62
C LYS A 56 8.91 -5.38 -19.37
N ARG A 57 9.69 -6.23 -18.73
CA ARG A 57 10.79 -7.00 -19.37
C ARG A 57 10.30 -8.27 -20.04
N GLY A 58 9.00 -8.57 -19.98
CA GLY A 58 8.41 -9.79 -20.52
C GLY A 58 8.72 -11.02 -19.67
N GLU A 59 9.10 -10.84 -18.41
CA GLU A 59 9.18 -11.95 -17.46
C GLU A 59 7.75 -12.42 -17.13
N GLU A 60 7.53 -13.73 -17.08
CA GLU A 60 6.31 -14.27 -16.50
C GLU A 60 6.31 -13.97 -15.01
N VAL A 61 5.20 -13.39 -14.55
CA VAL A 61 5.00 -12.98 -13.17
C VAL A 61 3.68 -13.57 -12.71
N GLY A 62 3.72 -14.27 -11.57
CA GLY A 62 2.60 -15.05 -11.05
C GLY A 62 2.68 -16.51 -11.46
N GLN A 63 1.71 -17.29 -10.98
CA GLN A 63 1.54 -18.68 -11.38
C GLN A 63 1.04 -18.75 -12.82
N SER A 64 1.46 -19.77 -13.55
CA SER A 64 0.95 -19.99 -14.90
C SER A 64 -0.53 -20.37 -14.86
N TRP A 65 -1.24 -20.19 -15.99
CA TRP A 65 -2.63 -20.64 -16.10
C TRP A 65 -2.76 -22.14 -15.82
N GLU A 66 -1.76 -22.94 -16.22
CA GLU A 66 -1.75 -24.38 -15.95
C GLU A 66 -1.61 -24.70 -14.46
N GLU A 67 -0.78 -23.94 -13.72
CA GLU A 67 -0.62 -24.09 -12.27
C GLU A 67 -1.91 -23.71 -11.53
N LEU A 68 -2.52 -22.57 -11.87
CA LEU A 68 -3.81 -22.16 -11.31
C LEU A 68 -4.93 -23.15 -11.63
N TYR A 69 -4.94 -23.70 -12.86
CA TYR A 69 -5.90 -24.72 -13.27
C TYR A 69 -5.69 -26.04 -12.51
N ALA A 70 -4.44 -26.43 -12.26
CA ALA A 70 -4.11 -27.61 -11.47
C ALA A 70 -4.54 -27.44 -10.00
N GLU A 71 -4.32 -26.28 -9.39
CA GLU A 71 -4.78 -25.96 -8.04
C GLU A 71 -6.32 -26.01 -7.94
N LEU A 72 -7.03 -25.34 -8.86
CA LEU A 72 -8.50 -25.37 -8.90
C LEU A 72 -9.06 -26.78 -9.08
N LYS A 73 -8.41 -27.61 -9.91
CA LYS A 73 -8.80 -29.01 -10.10
C LYS A 73 -8.55 -29.84 -8.85
N ALA A 74 -7.43 -29.61 -8.17
CA ALA A 74 -7.12 -30.27 -6.90
C ALA A 74 -8.11 -29.89 -5.79
N GLU A 75 -8.54 -28.64 -5.72
CA GLU A 75 -9.60 -28.20 -4.79
C GLU A 75 -10.97 -28.83 -5.11
N GLN A 76 -11.26 -29.14 -6.38
CA GLN A 76 -12.49 -29.83 -6.78
C GLN A 76 -12.50 -31.33 -6.46
N GLU A 77 -11.34 -31.97 -6.41
CA GLU A 77 -11.22 -33.42 -6.11
C GLU A 77 -11.18 -33.72 -4.60
N VAL A 78 -11.04 -32.71 -3.73
CA VAL A 78 -11.16 -32.84 -2.27
C VAL A 78 -12.62 -32.67 -1.84
N GLU A 79 -13.37 -33.76 -2.03
CA GLU A 79 -14.74 -34.11 -1.59
C GLU A 79 -15.72 -33.04 -1.04
N PRO A 80 -17.00 -33.03 -1.51
CA PRO A 80 -18.13 -32.69 -0.64
C PRO A 80 -18.32 -33.79 0.42
N GLY A 81 -17.90 -33.51 1.66
CA GLY A 81 -18.21 -34.33 2.83
C GLY A 81 -19.73 -34.49 3.08
N PRO A 82 -20.12 -35.45 3.93
CA PRO A 82 -21.33 -36.26 3.78
C PRO A 82 -22.63 -35.48 3.99
N SER A 83 -23.57 -35.61 3.05
CA SER A 83 -24.97 -35.22 3.24
C SER A 83 -25.63 -36.11 4.31
N ALA A 84 -25.54 -35.68 5.56
CA ALA A 84 -26.47 -35.91 6.66
C ALA A 84 -27.32 -37.20 6.59
N ALA A 85 -26.70 -38.33 6.93
CA ALA A 85 -27.42 -39.50 7.42
C ALA A 85 -27.52 -39.44 8.96
N GLU A 86 -28.17 -38.42 9.51
CA GLU A 86 -28.50 -38.38 10.95
C GLU A 86 -29.85 -37.71 11.17
N GLY A 87 -30.88 -38.55 11.15
CA GLY A 87 -32.25 -38.24 11.56
C GLY A 87 -32.87 -39.42 12.28
N ARG A 88 -32.12 -40.04 13.20
CA ARG A 88 -32.74 -40.86 14.26
C ARG A 88 -33.31 -39.89 15.28
N ASN A 89 -34.63 -39.72 15.28
CA ASN A 89 -35.33 -39.27 16.47
C ASN A 89 -36.73 -39.89 16.54
N SER A 90 -36.83 -40.89 17.42
CA SER A 90 -37.93 -41.11 18.36
C SER A 90 -39.36 -41.21 17.82
N GLN A 91 -39.87 -42.44 17.72
CA GLN A 91 -41.12 -42.87 18.35
C GLN A 91 -41.23 -44.39 18.43
#